data_AF-K9P4J3-F1
#
_entry.id   AF-K9P4J3-F1
#
_cell.length_a   1.000
_cell.length_b   1.000
_cell.length_c   1.000
_cell.angle_alpha   90.00
_cell.angle_beta   90.00
_cell.angle_gamma   90.00
#
_symmetry.space_group_name_H-M   'P 1'
#
loop_
_entity.id
_entity.type
_entity.pdbx_description
1 polymer ?
#
loop_
_entity_poly.entity_id
_entity_poly.type
_entity_poly.pdbx_seq_one_letter_code
_entity_poly.pdbx_strand_id
1 'polypeptide(L)' 'MSDASPRGRYRVRPADQNETTVPSEVIGPTFDHRDEAERYAHSLVLTHQAPVVVEKLAPAGCWLQLGIIG' A
#
# COMPACT_ATOMS: atom_id res chain seq x y z
N MET A 1 10.98 21.16 -9.51
CA MET A 1 9.67 20.48 -9.49
C MET A 1 9.76 19.41 -8.42
N SER A 2 8.81 19.42 -7.49
CA SER A 2 8.89 18.80 -6.17
C SER A 2 9.18 17.30 -6.24
N ASP A 3 10.42 16.94 -5.90
CA ASP A 3 10.84 15.57 -5.62
C ASP A 3 10.24 15.14 -4.28
N ALA A 4 8.94 14.85 -4.30
CA ALA A 4 8.28 14.13 -3.23
C ALA A 4 8.23 12.66 -3.64
N SER A 5 9.41 12.06 -3.86
CA SER A 5 9.54 10.61 -3.85
C SER A 5 8.78 10.10 -2.61
N PRO A 6 7.78 9.20 -2.75
CA PRO A 6 7.05 8.67 -1.61
C PRO A 6 8.06 8.19 -0.58
N ARG A 7 7.93 8.65 0.67
CA ARG A 7 8.83 8.24 1.76
C ARG A 7 8.51 6.78 2.11
N GLY A 8 9.01 5.86 1.30
CA GLY A 8 8.79 4.42 1.45
C GLY A 8 8.55 3.73 0.11
N ARG A 9 9.18 2.56 -0.06
CA ARG A 9 9.04 1.70 -1.24
C ARG A 9 7.84 0.77 -1.18
N TYR A 10 7.20 0.68 -0.02
CA TYR A 10 6.04 -0.16 0.22
C TYR A 10 4.89 0.71 0.70
N ARG A 11 3.66 0.37 0.33
CA ARG A 11 2.44 1.10 0.74
C ARG A 11 1.41 0.09 1.21
N VAL A 12 0.64 0.47 2.23
CA VAL A 12 -0.54 -0.28 2.69
C VAL A 12 -1.77 0.58 2.49
N ARG A 13 -2.81 0.03 1.88
CA ARG A 13 -4.09 0.71 1.69
C ARG A 13 -5.25 -0.27 1.85
N PRO A 14 -6.48 0.20 2.11
CA PRO A 14 -7.66 -0.67 2.05
C PRO A 14 -7.79 -1.35 0.69
N ALA A 15 -8.30 -2.59 0.67
CA ALA A 15 -8.71 -3.25 -0.55
C ALA A 15 -10.13 -2.77 -0.91
N ASP A 16 -10.27 -2.08 -2.04
CA ASP A 16 -11.57 -1.72 -2.59
C ASP A 16 -12.05 -2.84 -3.52
N GLN A 17 -13.33 -3.18 -3.44
CA GLN A 17 -13.92 -4.32 -4.16
C GLN A 17 -14.02 -4.07 -5.67
N ASN A 18 -13.86 -2.82 -6.14
CA ASN A 18 -14.04 -2.41 -7.54
C ASN A 18 -12.76 -1.85 -8.18
N GLU A 19 -11.58 -2.38 -7.83
CA GLU A 19 -10.30 -1.89 -8.34
C GLU A 19 -10.04 -2.23 -9.83
N THR A 20 -10.63 -1.45 -10.72
CA THR A 20 -10.19 -1.39 -12.13
C THR A 20 -9.06 -0.36 -12.30
N THR A 21 -9.05 0.69 -11.46
CA THR A 21 -8.03 1.75 -11.47
C THR A 21 -7.88 2.30 -10.05
N VAL A 22 -6.73 2.07 -9.43
CA VAL A 22 -6.39 2.70 -8.15
C VAL A 22 -5.95 4.14 -8.46
N PRO A 23 -6.61 5.19 -7.94
CA PRO A 23 -6.11 6.54 -8.11
C PRO A 23 -4.66 6.64 -7.61
N SER A 24 -3.79 7.29 -8.38
CA SER A 24 -2.41 7.56 -7.97
C SER A 24 -2.34 8.27 -6.61
N GLU A 25 -3.43 8.95 -6.24
CA GLU A 25 -3.65 9.69 -4.99
C GLU A 25 -4.19 8.85 -3.83
N VAL A 26 -4.30 7.51 -3.92
CA VAL A 26 -4.66 6.72 -2.73
C VAL A 26 -3.48 6.79 -1.73
N ILE A 27 -3.57 7.76 -0.83
CA ILE A 27 -2.61 8.00 0.24
C ILE A 27 -2.80 6.87 1.26
N GLY A 28 -1.88 5.92 1.25
CA GLY A 28 -1.71 4.91 2.28
C GLY A 28 -0.40 5.14 3.00
N PRO A 29 -0.25 4.70 4.27
CA PRO A 29 1.04 4.70 4.95
C PRO A 29 2.10 3.99 4.11
N THR A 30 3.26 4.62 3.99
CA THR A 30 4.40 4.10 3.23
C THR A 30 5.53 3.68 4.16
N PHE A 31 6.27 2.65 3.74
CA PHE A 31 7.31 1.98 4.52
C PHE A 31 8.53 1.69 3.64
N ASP A 32 9.72 1.68 4.22
CA ASP A 32 10.95 1.36 3.47
C ASP A 32 11.13 -0.15 3.28
N HIS A 33 10.56 -0.95 4.19
CA HIS A 33 10.70 -2.40 4.21
C HIS A 33 9.35 -3.13 4.09
N ARG A 34 9.38 -4.29 3.44
CA ARG A 34 8.19 -5.12 3.19
C ARG A 34 7.55 -5.62 4.48
N ASP A 35 8.36 -6.10 5.39
CA ASP A 35 7.93 -6.71 6.66
C ASP A 35 7.29 -5.68 7.59
N GLU A 36 7.69 -4.41 7.54
CA GLU A 36 7.03 -3.32 8.25
C GLU A 36 5.62 -3.07 7.70
N ALA A 37 5.50 -3.00 6.37
CA ALA A 37 4.21 -2.87 5.69
C ALA A 37 3.28 -4.05 6.01
N GLU A 38 3.79 -5.29 5.97
CA GLU A 38 3.00 -6.48 6.30
C GLU A 38 2.56 -6.49 7.77
N ARG A 39 3.45 -6.15 8.72
CA ARG A 39 3.09 -6.03 10.15
C ARG A 39 2.00 -5.00 10.38
N TYR A 40 2.09 -3.84 9.72
CA TYR A 40 1.06 -2.81 9.78
C TYR A 40 -0.26 -3.27 9.15
N ALA A 41 -0.20 -3.93 8.00
CA ALA A 41 -1.36 -4.48 7.31
C ALA A 41 -2.11 -5.50 8.18
N HIS A 42 -1.41 -6.44 8.82
CA HIS A 42 -2.02 -7.37 9.78
C HIS A 42 -2.68 -6.64 10.94
N SER A 43 -2.05 -5.59 11.48
CA SER A 43 -2.62 -4.79 12.57
C SER A 43 -3.90 -4.06 12.14
N LEU A 44 -3.94 -3.54 10.90
CA LEU A 44 -5.12 -2.89 10.32
C LEU A 44 -6.27 -3.87 10.12
N VAL A 45 -6.02 -5.07 9.59
CA VAL A 45 -7.04 -6.10 9.40
C VAL A 45 -7.68 -6.48 10.74
N LEU A 46 -6.87 -6.65 11.79
CA LEU A 46 -7.38 -6.94 13.14
C LEU A 46 -8.23 -5.79 13.70
N THR A 47 -7.84 -4.54 13.43
CA THR A 47 -8.49 -3.35 13.98
C THR A 47 -9.78 -2.98 13.25
N HIS A 48 -9.76 -3.05 11.92
CA HIS A 48 -10.85 -2.57 11.05
C HIS A 48 -11.69 -3.70 10.46
N GLN A 49 -11.28 -4.96 10.61
CA GLN A 49 -11.97 -6.14 10.05
C GLN A 49 -12.23 -6.02 8.55
N ALA A 50 -11.30 -5.38 7.83
CA ALA A 50 -11.40 -5.15 6.40
C ALA A 50 -10.09 -5.56 5.72
N PRO A 51 -10.16 -6.15 4.51
CA PRO A 51 -8.96 -6.53 3.78
C PRO A 51 -8.16 -5.30 3.35
N VAL A 52 -6.84 -5.47 3.30
CA VAL A 52 -5.88 -4.44 2.91
C VAL A 52 -4.94 -4.98 1.83
N VAL A 53 -4.47 -4.08 0.97
CA VAL A 53 -3.51 -4.37 -0.10
C VAL A 53 -2.14 -3.88 0.33
N VAL A 54 -1.12 -4.71 0.13
CA VAL A 54 0.28 -4.33 0.25
C VAL A 54 0.86 -4.17 -1.16
N GLU A 55 1.50 -3.03 -1.40
CA GLU A 55 2.06 -2.66 -2.70
C GLU A 55 3.53 -2.29 -2.59
N LYS A 56 4.25 -2.36 -3.72
CA LYS A 56 5.64 -1.93 -3.87
C LYS A 56 5.78 -0.91 -5.00
N LEU A 57 6.48 0.18 -4.75
CA LEU A 57 6.83 1.18 -5.76
C LEU A 57 7.86 0.59 -6.73
N ALA A 58 7.49 0.49 -8.00
CA ALA A 58 8.40 0.13 -9.07
C ALA A 58 9.29 1.32 -9.46
N PRO A 59 10.47 1.08 -10.05
CA PRO A 59 11.35 2.16 -10.52
C PRO A 59 10.69 3.12 -11.51
N ALA A 60 9.68 2.65 -12.25
CA ALA A 60 8.90 3.45 -13.20
C ALA A 60 7.82 4.35 -12.53
N GLY A 61 7.72 4.34 -11.20
CA GLY A 61 6.78 5.17 -10.44
C GLY A 61 5.37 4.60 -10.28
N CYS A 62 5.10 3.39 -10.79
CA CYS A 62 3.84 2.69 -10.55
C CYS A 62 3.90 1.83 -9.27
N TRP A 63 2.75 1.61 -8.64
CA TRP A 63 2.61 0.70 -7.51
C TRP A 63 2.22 -0.69 -8.00
N LEU A 64 2.96 -1.70 -7.56
CA LEU A 64 2.71 -3.10 -7.87
C LEU A 64 2.12 -3.79 -6.65
N GLN A 65 0.94 -4.39 -6.80
CA GLN A 65 0.32 -5.18 -5.75
C GLN A 65 1.15 -6.45 -5.47
N LEU A 66 1.54 -6.63 -4.21
CA LEU A 66 2.23 -7.83 -3.74
C LEU A 66 1.26 -8.87 -3.18
N GLY A 67 0.14 -8.43 -2.62
CA GLY A 67 -0.88 -9.32 -2.08
C GLY A 67 -2.00 -8.57 -1.34
N ILE A 68 -3.04 -9.33 -0.98
CA ILE A 68 -4.15 -8.89 -0.14
C ILE A 68 -4.06 -9.65 1.18
N ILE A 69 -4.22 -8.96 2.30
CA ILE A 69 -4.30 -9.53 3.64
C ILE A 69 -5.72 -9.26 4.15
N GLY A 70 -6.42 -10.29 4.63
CA GLY A 70 -7.79 -10.22 5.12
C GLY A 70 -8.04 -11.22 6.23
#